data_AF-A0A218P353-F1
#
_entry.id   AF-A0A218P353-F1
#
_cell.length_a   1.000
_cell.length_b   1.000
_cell.length_c   1.000
_cell.angle_alpha   90.00
_cell.angle_beta   90.00
_cell.angle_gamma   90.00
#
_symmetry.space_group_name_H-M   'P 1'
#
loop_
_entity.id
_entity.type
_entity.pdbx_description
1 polymer ?
#
loop_
_entity_poly.entity_id
_entity_poly.type
_entity_poly.pdbx_seq_one_letter_code
_entity_poly.pdbx_strand_id
1 'polypeptide(L)'
;MGEVKEVEELREVLERVEGKLIAAGKLYGAVNFGIWLSVMMLYYVIIEMADLPRQFNLVYWPVAFMVALWFTERVWRRFQRLGRVAGNKMETSKSGGILIALSWIAGATLGWVVIPEMNLGVNAEASLAVGFLGFISLSVLGMWLVLAKYGGIEYEMIPAFLIPAMGIPLAGSMENGAMAWAGFLVGLAFSLTVLTYIHSAFRAIER
;
A
#
# COMPACT_ATOMS: atom_id res chain seq x y z
N MET A 1 1.57 18.98 -46.81
CA MET A 1 2.82 18.77 -46.03
C MET A 1 2.82 19.50 -44.68
N GLY A 2 2.05 20.59 -44.48
CA GLY A 2 1.91 21.24 -43.16
C GLY A 2 1.10 20.45 -42.14
N GLU A 3 -0.06 19.90 -42.54
CA GLU A 3 -0.96 19.14 -41.63
C GLU A 3 -0.32 17.89 -41.01
N VAL A 4 0.54 17.18 -41.76
CA VAL A 4 1.17 15.94 -41.25
C VAL A 4 2.15 16.24 -40.11
N LYS A 5 2.87 17.37 -40.17
CA LYS A 5 3.79 17.80 -39.12
C LYS A 5 3.05 18.23 -37.85
N GLU A 6 1.93 18.95 -37.99
CA GLU A 6 1.10 19.33 -36.84
C GLU A 6 0.50 18.11 -36.13
N VAL A 7 0.07 17.09 -36.89
CA VAL A 7 -0.45 15.84 -36.30
C VAL A 7 0.65 15.06 -35.57
N GLU A 8 1.87 14.99 -36.13
CA GLU A 8 3.01 14.35 -35.47
C GLU A 8 3.42 15.08 -34.18
N GLU A 9 3.47 16.42 -34.20
CA GLU A 9 3.82 17.24 -33.04
C GLU A 9 2.76 17.13 -31.93
N LEU A 10 1.47 17.14 -32.29
CA LEU A 10 0.38 16.92 -31.34
C LEU A 10 0.46 15.53 -30.70
N ARG A 11 0.79 14.50 -31.48
CA ARG A 11 0.96 13.15 -30.98
C ARG A 11 2.12 13.06 -29.98
N GLU A 12 3.27 13.65 -30.29
CA GLU A 12 4.44 13.67 -29.40
C GLU A 12 4.13 14.39 -28.08
N VAL A 13 3.41 15.51 -28.15
CA VAL A 13 2.96 16.24 -26.95
C VAL A 13 2.00 15.39 -26.11
N LEU A 14 1.06 14.68 -26.75
CA LEU A 14 0.11 13.81 -26.06
C LEU A 14 0.80 12.63 -25.38
N GLU A 15 1.71 11.93 -26.08
CA GLU A 15 2.48 10.81 -25.53
C GLU A 15 3.30 11.27 -24.30
N ARG A 16 3.95 12.45 -24.39
CA ARG A 16 4.69 13.03 -23.25
C ARG A 16 3.78 13.42 -22.08
N VAL A 17 2.57 13.91 -22.33
CA VAL A 17 1.60 14.22 -21.27
C VAL A 17 1.08 12.95 -20.62
N GLU A 18 0.80 11.91 -21.39
CA GLU A 18 0.40 10.60 -20.90
C GLU A 18 1.47 9.99 -19.99
N GLY A 19 2.74 10.00 -20.43
CA GLY A 19 3.87 9.52 -19.62
C GLY A 19 3.98 10.23 -18.26
N LYS A 20 3.83 11.55 -18.25
CA LYS A 20 3.81 12.36 -17.01
C LYS A 20 2.62 12.03 -16.10
N LEU A 21 1.44 11.76 -16.66
CA LEU A 21 0.27 11.36 -15.87
C LEU A 21 0.46 9.98 -15.23
N ILE A 22 0.97 9.01 -16.00
CA ILE A 22 1.28 7.67 -15.49
C ILE A 22 2.30 7.78 -14.35
N ALA A 23 3.36 8.57 -14.55
CA ALA A 23 4.37 8.82 -13.53
C ALA A 23 3.78 9.45 -12.26
N ALA A 24 2.89 10.43 -12.39
CA ALA A 24 2.19 11.03 -11.26
C ALA A 24 1.32 10.00 -10.50
N GLY A 25 0.67 9.07 -11.22
CA GLY A 25 -0.09 7.97 -10.63
C GLY A 25 0.81 6.99 -9.85
N LYS A 26 1.97 6.65 -10.40
CA LYS A 26 2.95 5.79 -9.73
C LYS A 26 3.54 6.48 -8.49
N LEU A 27 3.83 7.78 -8.55
CA LEU A 27 4.25 8.56 -7.38
C LEU A 27 3.16 8.64 -6.30
N TYR A 28 1.88 8.72 -6.68
CA TYR A 28 0.78 8.62 -5.72
C TYR A 28 0.78 7.26 -5.00
N GLY A 29 0.98 6.17 -5.74
CA GLY A 29 1.14 4.83 -5.18
C GLY A 29 2.29 4.75 -4.17
N ALA A 30 3.47 5.24 -4.55
CA ALA A 30 4.64 5.33 -3.66
C ALA A 30 4.33 6.11 -2.38
N VAL A 31 3.69 7.28 -2.49
CA VAL A 31 3.36 8.11 -1.33
C VAL A 31 2.40 7.40 -0.38
N ASN A 32 1.38 6.70 -0.90
CA ASN A 32 0.44 5.97 -0.06
C ASN A 32 1.15 4.87 0.76
N PHE A 33 1.99 4.05 0.14
CA PHE A 33 2.78 3.05 0.85
C PHE A 33 3.80 3.69 1.81
N GLY A 34 4.43 4.80 1.42
CA GLY A 34 5.37 5.54 2.26
C GLY A 34 4.74 6.13 3.53
N ILE A 35 3.50 6.61 3.44
CA ILE A 35 2.74 7.10 4.61
C ILE A 35 2.49 5.94 5.58
N TRP A 36 1.97 4.81 5.10
CA TRP A 36 1.72 3.65 5.96
C TRP A 36 2.98 3.06 6.56
N LEU A 37 4.06 2.98 5.77
CA LEU A 37 5.38 2.60 6.26
C LEU A 37 5.84 3.52 7.39
N SER A 38 5.70 4.84 7.21
CA SER A 38 6.07 5.83 8.24
C SER A 38 5.25 5.66 9.52
N VAL A 39 3.94 5.44 9.40
CA VAL A 39 3.04 5.16 10.54
C VAL A 39 3.46 3.90 11.28
N MET A 40 3.78 2.82 10.56
CA MET A 40 4.19 1.56 11.19
C MET A 40 5.56 1.68 11.86
N MET A 41 6.53 2.28 11.19
CA MET A 41 7.87 2.46 11.76
C MET A 41 7.85 3.38 12.98
N LEU A 42 7.07 4.46 12.95
CA LEU A 42 6.91 5.35 14.10
C LEU A 42 6.31 4.61 15.31
N TYR A 43 5.32 3.74 15.08
CA TYR A 43 4.74 2.93 16.13
C TYR A 43 5.81 2.04 16.79
N TYR A 44 6.63 1.36 15.99
CA TYR A 44 7.71 0.52 16.49
C TYR A 44 8.77 1.31 17.28
N VAL A 45 9.16 2.49 16.80
CA VAL A 45 10.08 3.36 17.53
C VAL A 45 9.50 3.76 18.89
N ILE A 46 8.22 4.12 18.94
CA ILE A 46 7.58 4.58 20.18
C ILE A 46 7.45 3.46 21.22
N ILE A 47 7.02 2.26 20.83
CA ILE A 47 6.85 1.14 21.76
C ILE A 47 8.19 0.59 22.27
N GLU A 48 9.28 0.75 21.53
CA GLU A 48 10.62 0.36 21.98
C GLU A 48 11.21 1.37 22.96
N MET A 49 10.87 2.66 22.80
CA MET A 49 11.38 3.73 23.65
C MET A 49 10.66 3.84 25.01
N ALA A 50 9.47 3.27 25.13
CA ALA A 50 8.66 3.39 26.34
C ALA A 50 7.77 2.16 26.57
N ASP A 51 7.69 1.72 27.83
CA ASP A 51 6.66 0.77 28.27
C ASP A 51 5.29 1.45 28.26
N LEU A 52 4.56 1.29 27.14
CA LEU A 52 3.29 1.97 26.95
C LEU A 52 2.10 1.11 27.40
N PRO A 53 1.11 1.72 28.07
CA PRO A 53 -0.10 1.01 28.44
C PRO A 53 -0.89 0.61 27.18
N ARG A 54 -1.67 -0.47 27.25
CA ARG A 54 -2.53 -0.93 26.13
C ARG A 54 -3.46 0.16 25.57
N GLN A 55 -3.83 1.15 26.38
CA GLN A 55 -4.62 2.31 25.96
C GLN A 55 -3.93 3.14 24.87
N PHE A 56 -2.59 3.15 24.83
CA PHE A 56 -1.84 3.81 23.78
C PHE A 56 -2.23 3.28 22.39
N ASN A 57 -2.39 1.96 22.24
CA ASN A 57 -2.78 1.35 20.97
C ASN A 57 -4.18 1.79 20.52
N LEU A 58 -5.10 1.97 21.48
CA LEU A 58 -6.46 2.45 21.22
C LEU A 58 -6.50 3.91 20.74
N VAL A 59 -5.48 4.71 21.06
CA VAL A 59 -5.39 6.11 20.63
C VAL A 59 -4.54 6.24 19.37
N TYR A 60 -3.37 5.58 19.35
CA TYR A 60 -2.40 5.68 18.27
C TYR A 60 -2.99 5.27 16.93
N TRP A 61 -3.61 4.07 16.85
CA TRP A 61 -4.08 3.56 15.57
C TRP A 61 -5.22 4.39 14.96
N PRO A 62 -6.27 4.81 15.71
CA PRO A 62 -7.27 5.73 15.17
C PRO A 62 -6.70 7.08 14.74
N VAL A 63 -5.79 7.68 15.53
CA VAL A 63 -5.15 8.95 15.17
C VAL A 63 -4.30 8.79 13.91
N ALA A 64 -3.46 7.76 13.85
CA ALA A 64 -2.63 7.47 12.70
C ALA A 64 -3.46 7.19 11.44
N PHE A 65 -4.57 6.46 11.57
CA PHE A 65 -5.50 6.21 10.47
C PHE A 65 -6.12 7.51 9.95
N MET A 66 -6.59 8.40 10.84
CA MET A 66 -7.11 9.71 10.45
C MET A 66 -6.05 10.56 9.72
N VAL A 67 -4.82 10.60 10.24
CA VAL A 67 -3.71 11.35 9.63
C VAL A 67 -3.34 10.75 8.26
N ALA A 68 -3.22 9.43 8.16
CA ALA A 68 -2.90 8.75 6.92
C ALA A 68 -3.97 8.99 5.85
N LEU A 69 -5.26 8.83 6.19
CA LEU A 69 -6.36 9.12 5.28
C LEU A 69 -6.36 10.58 4.83
N TRP A 70 -6.15 11.52 5.75
CA TRP A 70 -6.10 12.95 5.42
C TRP A 70 -4.97 13.26 4.43
N PHE A 71 -3.77 12.71 4.65
CA PHE A 71 -2.65 12.87 3.71
C PHE A 71 -2.96 12.21 2.36
N THR A 72 -3.40 10.96 2.35
CA THR A 72 -3.72 10.22 1.12
C THR A 72 -4.80 10.93 0.32
N GLU A 73 -5.85 11.45 0.96
CA GLU A 73 -6.89 12.23 0.30
C GLU A 73 -6.35 13.54 -0.30
N ARG A 74 -5.49 14.25 0.44
CA ARG A 74 -4.88 15.50 -0.04
C ARG A 74 -4.02 15.28 -1.28
N VAL A 75 -3.25 14.19 -1.32
CA VAL A 75 -2.43 13.83 -2.48
C VAL A 75 -3.34 13.35 -3.63
N TRP A 76 -4.38 12.56 -3.33
CA TRP A 76 -5.35 12.09 -4.31
C TRP A 76 -6.06 13.23 -5.03
N ARG A 77 -6.54 14.24 -4.29
CA ARG A 77 -7.18 15.44 -4.89
C ARG A 77 -6.25 16.19 -5.83
N ARG A 78 -4.94 16.25 -5.52
CA ARG A 78 -3.93 16.86 -6.40
C ARG A 78 -3.74 16.05 -7.68
N PHE A 79 -3.67 14.73 -7.55
CA PHE A 79 -3.57 13.83 -8.69
C PHE A 79 -4.80 13.89 -9.60
N GLN A 80 -6.02 13.87 -9.04
CA GLN A 80 -7.25 14.06 -9.80
C GLN A 80 -7.27 15.39 -10.55
N ARG A 81 -6.74 16.46 -9.96
CA ARG A 81 -6.63 17.77 -10.64
C ARG A 81 -5.70 17.69 -11.85
N LEU A 82 -4.56 17.00 -11.74
CA LEU A 82 -3.64 16.77 -12.87
C LEU A 82 -4.30 15.97 -13.98
N GLY A 83 -5.00 14.88 -13.65
CA GLY A 83 -5.73 14.06 -14.62
C GLY A 83 -6.81 14.85 -15.38
N ARG A 84 -7.60 15.68 -14.68
CA ARG A 84 -8.62 16.54 -15.30
C ARG A 84 -8.03 17.56 -16.26
N VAL A 85 -6.93 18.21 -15.91
CA VAL A 85 -6.27 19.20 -16.77
C VAL A 85 -5.73 18.56 -18.04
N ALA A 86 -5.29 17.30 -17.96
CA ALA A 86 -4.82 16.54 -19.11
C ALA A 86 -5.94 15.79 -19.87
N GLY A 87 -7.21 16.14 -19.65
CA GLY A 87 -8.35 15.56 -20.36
C GLY A 87 -8.73 14.14 -19.96
N ASN A 88 -8.04 13.54 -18.99
CA ASN A 88 -8.30 12.18 -18.54
C ASN A 88 -9.33 12.19 -17.40
N LYS A 89 -10.54 11.70 -17.66
CA LYS A 89 -11.54 11.46 -16.61
C LYS A 89 -11.11 10.24 -15.81
N MET A 90 -10.28 10.46 -14.80
CA MET A 90 -9.99 9.47 -13.78
C MET A 90 -11.25 9.20 -12.95
N GLU A 91 -12.21 8.47 -13.51
CA GLU A 91 -13.41 8.06 -12.80
C GLU A 91 -13.03 6.99 -11.79
N THR A 92 -13.09 7.38 -10.53
CA THR A 92 -12.89 6.47 -9.41
C THR A 92 -14.16 5.63 -9.31
N SER A 93 -14.08 4.36 -9.70
CA SER A 93 -15.22 3.45 -9.57
C SER A 93 -15.60 3.32 -8.10
N LYS A 94 -16.81 3.78 -7.73
CA LYS A 94 -17.33 3.66 -6.36
C LYS A 94 -17.34 2.21 -5.89
N SER A 95 -17.60 1.25 -6.79
CA SER A 95 -17.56 -0.18 -6.48
C SER A 95 -16.15 -0.66 -6.18
N GLY A 96 -15.13 -0.16 -6.89
CA GLY A 96 -13.72 -0.47 -6.61
C GLY A 96 -13.31 -0.01 -5.21
N GLY A 97 -13.67 1.21 -4.80
CA GLY A 97 -13.39 1.71 -3.45
C GLY A 97 -14.03 0.87 -2.34
N ILE A 98 -15.28 0.44 -2.53
CA ILE A 98 -16.00 -0.43 -1.58
C ILE A 98 -15.32 -1.80 -1.47
N LEU A 99 -14.93 -2.40 -2.60
CA LEU A 99 -14.27 -3.71 -2.59
C LEU A 99 -12.90 -3.67 -1.91
N ILE A 100 -12.14 -2.58 -2.07
CA ILE A 100 -10.89 -2.37 -1.32
C ILE A 100 -11.22 -2.29 0.18
N ALA A 101 -12.19 -1.47 0.60
CA ALA A 101 -12.56 -1.40 2.01
C ALA A 101 -12.95 -2.77 2.58
N LEU A 102 -13.72 -3.56 1.83
CA LEU A 102 -14.09 -4.93 2.20
C LEU A 102 -12.88 -5.85 2.32
N SER A 103 -11.87 -5.74 1.44
CA SER A 103 -10.66 -6.56 1.57
C SER A 103 -9.86 -6.26 2.82
N TRP A 104 -9.78 -4.97 3.22
CA TRP A 104 -9.15 -4.57 4.47
C TRP A 104 -9.92 -5.03 5.70
N ILE A 105 -11.26 -4.95 5.68
CA ILE A 105 -12.10 -5.49 6.76
C ILE A 105 -11.92 -7.00 6.88
N ALA A 106 -11.98 -7.73 5.76
CA ALA A 106 -11.80 -9.18 5.76
C ALA A 106 -10.40 -9.57 6.26
N GLY A 107 -9.35 -8.90 5.77
CA GLY A 107 -7.99 -9.11 6.24
C GLY A 107 -7.83 -8.81 7.73
N ALA A 108 -8.43 -7.72 8.23
CA ALA A 108 -8.34 -7.35 9.65
C ALA A 108 -9.04 -8.39 10.54
N THR A 109 -10.24 -8.83 10.16
CA THR A 109 -10.96 -9.88 10.88
C THR A 109 -10.16 -11.18 10.90
N LEU A 110 -9.60 -11.59 9.76
CA LEU A 110 -8.80 -12.80 9.68
C LEU A 110 -7.51 -12.71 10.50
N GLY A 111 -6.77 -11.61 10.36
CA GLY A 111 -5.46 -11.46 11.00
C GLY A 111 -5.49 -11.13 12.48
N TRP A 112 -6.51 -10.41 12.96
CA TRP A 112 -6.57 -10.01 14.38
C TRP A 112 -7.53 -10.85 15.22
N VAL A 113 -8.49 -11.56 14.62
CA VAL A 113 -9.47 -12.37 15.34
C VAL A 113 -9.25 -13.86 15.06
N VAL A 114 -9.41 -14.28 13.80
CA VAL A 114 -9.45 -15.72 13.45
C VAL A 114 -8.10 -16.40 13.65
N ILE A 115 -7.03 -15.84 13.06
CA ILE A 115 -5.70 -16.47 13.08
C ILE A 115 -5.12 -16.58 14.50
N PRO A 116 -5.16 -15.54 15.36
CA PRO A 116 -4.68 -15.66 16.73
C PRO A 116 -5.45 -16.72 17.54
N GLU A 117 -6.75 -16.89 17.34
CA GLU A 117 -7.57 -17.91 18.01
C GLU A 117 -7.21 -19.35 17.58
N MET A 118 -6.69 -19.52 16.36
CA MET A 118 -6.23 -20.82 15.86
C MET A 118 -4.90 -21.28 16.47
N ASN A 119 -4.19 -20.42 17.21
CA ASN A 119 -2.89 -20.72 17.83
C ASN A 119 -1.87 -21.33 16.86
N LEU A 120 -1.73 -20.73 15.66
CA LEU A 120 -0.87 -21.24 14.59
C LEU A 120 0.63 -21.05 14.83
N GLY A 121 1.03 -20.32 15.87
CA GLY A 121 2.43 -20.14 16.26
C GLY A 121 2.83 -21.01 17.45
N VAL A 122 4.14 -21.23 17.62
CA VAL A 122 4.71 -21.97 18.76
C VAL A 122 4.42 -21.31 20.13
N ASN A 123 4.03 -20.03 20.13
CA ASN A 123 3.54 -19.31 21.30
C ASN A 123 2.56 -18.18 20.90
N ALA A 124 2.09 -17.42 21.88
CA ALA A 124 1.13 -16.33 21.68
C ALA A 124 1.69 -15.19 20.82
N GLU A 125 2.96 -14.83 21.00
CA GLU A 125 3.61 -13.79 20.20
C GLU A 125 3.73 -14.21 18.72
N ALA A 126 4.19 -15.43 18.48
CA ALA A 126 4.27 -16.03 17.15
C ALA A 126 2.90 -16.10 16.46
N SER A 127 1.85 -16.47 17.19
CA SER A 127 0.48 -16.49 16.67
C SER A 127 -0.03 -15.10 16.28
N LEU A 128 0.29 -14.07 17.08
CA LEU A 128 -0.02 -12.68 16.74
C LEU A 128 0.77 -12.19 15.52
N ALA A 129 2.04 -12.56 15.40
CA ALA A 129 2.88 -12.22 14.25
C ALA A 129 2.36 -12.86 12.96
N VAL A 130 1.95 -14.13 13.00
CA VAL A 130 1.28 -14.83 11.89
C VAL A 130 -0.02 -14.10 11.51
N GLY A 131 -0.81 -13.70 12.51
CA GLY A 131 -2.02 -12.90 12.31
C GLY A 131 -1.75 -11.57 11.63
N PHE A 132 -0.75 -10.82 12.09
CA PHE A 132 -0.34 -9.55 11.50
C PHE A 132 0.12 -9.68 10.05
N LEU A 133 0.98 -10.66 9.74
CA LEU A 133 1.43 -10.93 8.38
C LEU A 133 0.26 -11.37 7.47
N GLY A 134 -0.65 -12.19 8.00
CA GLY A 134 -1.87 -12.60 7.31
C GLY A 134 -2.78 -11.42 6.98
N PHE A 135 -2.99 -10.51 7.94
CA PHE A 135 -3.74 -9.27 7.75
C PHE A 135 -3.18 -8.45 6.59
N ILE A 136 -1.88 -8.16 6.61
CA ILE A 136 -1.24 -7.33 5.56
C ILE A 136 -1.31 -8.03 4.21
N SER A 137 -0.94 -9.31 4.16
CA SER A 137 -0.92 -10.10 2.92
C SER A 137 -2.28 -10.12 2.24
N LEU A 138 -3.35 -10.45 2.98
CA LEU A 138 -4.70 -10.57 2.42
C LEU A 138 -5.29 -9.21 2.05
N SER A 139 -5.07 -8.18 2.89
CA SER A 139 -5.61 -6.84 2.63
C SER A 139 -5.01 -6.23 1.37
N VAL A 140 -3.68 -6.31 1.22
CA VAL A 140 -2.96 -5.75 0.08
C VAL A 140 -3.18 -6.58 -1.18
N LEU A 141 -3.24 -7.92 -1.08
CA LEU A 141 -3.61 -8.78 -2.22
C LEU A 141 -5.02 -8.46 -2.72
N GLY A 142 -6.00 -8.34 -1.82
CA GLY A 142 -7.36 -7.97 -2.19
C GLY A 142 -7.43 -6.61 -2.87
N MET A 143 -6.71 -5.61 -2.34
CA MET A 143 -6.58 -4.30 -2.98
C MET A 143 -5.97 -4.40 -4.38
N TRP A 144 -4.89 -5.18 -4.54
CA TRP A 144 -4.25 -5.40 -5.83
C TRP A 144 -5.18 -6.06 -6.85
N LEU A 145 -5.95 -7.08 -6.45
CA LEU A 145 -6.93 -7.74 -7.32
C LEU A 145 -8.04 -6.78 -7.79
N VAL A 146 -8.51 -5.90 -6.90
CA VAL A 146 -9.50 -4.89 -7.26
C VAL A 146 -8.92 -3.88 -8.23
N LEU A 147 -7.70 -3.38 -8.00
CA LEU A 147 -7.04 -2.48 -8.93
C LEU A 147 -6.79 -3.13 -10.29
N ALA A 148 -6.32 -4.38 -10.32
CA ALA A 148 -6.14 -5.15 -11.55
C ALA A 148 -7.43 -5.25 -12.38
N LYS A 149 -8.59 -5.38 -11.72
CA LYS A 149 -9.89 -5.47 -12.38
C LYS A 149 -10.43 -4.13 -12.89
N TYR A 150 -10.24 -3.03 -12.14
CA TYR A 150 -10.93 -1.75 -12.41
C TYR A 150 -10.02 -0.61 -12.89
N GLY A 151 -8.71 -0.68 -12.65
CA GLY A 151 -7.76 0.41 -12.91
C GLY A 151 -6.48 -0.01 -13.64
N GLY A 152 -6.25 -1.31 -13.84
CA GLY A 152 -5.04 -1.85 -14.44
C GLY A 152 -4.15 -2.56 -13.42
N ILE A 153 -3.23 -3.39 -13.90
CA ILE A 153 -2.37 -4.21 -13.04
C ILE A 153 -1.24 -3.35 -12.46
N GLU A 154 -1.23 -3.23 -11.13
CA GLU A 154 -0.22 -2.51 -10.36
C GLU A 154 0.86 -3.49 -9.84
N TYR A 155 1.78 -3.91 -10.70
CA TYR A 155 2.84 -4.88 -10.36
C TYR A 155 3.72 -4.43 -9.18
N GLU A 156 3.82 -3.11 -8.96
CA GLU A 156 4.62 -2.52 -7.90
C GLU A 156 4.13 -2.89 -6.49
N MET A 157 2.87 -3.29 -6.34
CA MET A 157 2.29 -3.74 -5.07
C MET A 157 2.66 -5.17 -4.68
N ILE A 158 3.21 -5.97 -5.61
CA ILE A 158 3.48 -7.40 -5.37
C ILE A 158 4.35 -7.65 -4.14
N PRO A 159 5.48 -6.93 -3.92
CA PRO A 159 6.29 -7.11 -2.73
C PRO A 159 5.49 -6.95 -1.43
N ALA A 160 4.59 -5.95 -1.37
CA ALA A 160 3.84 -5.60 -0.16
C ALA A 160 2.84 -6.67 0.31
N PHE A 161 2.43 -7.64 -0.52
CA PHE A 161 1.62 -8.78 -0.06
C PHE A 161 2.39 -10.10 -0.11
N LEU A 162 3.29 -10.28 -1.08
CA LEU A 162 3.97 -11.56 -1.29
C LEU A 162 5.06 -11.80 -0.24
N ILE A 163 5.84 -10.77 0.09
CA ILE A 163 6.92 -10.91 1.08
C ILE A 163 6.35 -11.20 2.47
N PRO A 164 5.33 -10.46 2.98
CA PRO A 164 4.68 -10.82 4.24
C PRO A 164 4.09 -12.23 4.23
N ALA A 165 3.47 -12.67 3.12
CA ALA A 165 2.89 -14.01 3.01
C ALA A 165 3.95 -15.11 3.11
N MET A 166 5.09 -14.94 2.44
CA MET A 166 6.22 -15.87 2.53
C MET A 166 6.81 -15.94 3.95
N GLY A 167 6.65 -14.88 4.75
CA GLY A 167 7.14 -14.86 6.11
C GLY A 167 6.29 -15.58 7.14
N ILE A 168 5.03 -15.88 6.81
CA ILE A 168 4.06 -16.51 7.73
C ILE A 168 4.61 -17.81 8.35
N PRO A 169 5.11 -18.80 7.58
CA PRO A 169 5.61 -20.05 8.16
C PRO A 169 6.76 -19.82 9.14
N LEU A 170 7.65 -18.87 8.83
CA LEU A 170 8.81 -18.59 9.66
C LEU A 170 8.39 -17.93 10.97
N ALA A 171 7.53 -16.91 10.93
CA ALA A 171 6.96 -16.29 12.13
C ALA A 171 6.28 -17.31 13.05
N GLY A 172 5.55 -18.28 12.49
CA GLY A 172 4.88 -19.32 13.27
C GLY A 172 5.85 -20.20 14.07
N SER A 173 7.07 -20.40 13.57
CA SER A 173 8.11 -21.21 14.23
C SER A 173 9.02 -20.45 15.20
N MET A 174 8.89 -19.13 15.31
CA MET A 174 9.80 -18.31 16.12
C MET A 174 9.43 -18.33 17.60
N GLU A 175 10.38 -18.75 18.44
CA GLU A 175 10.18 -18.77 19.90
C GLU A 175 10.22 -17.37 20.52
N ASN A 176 10.99 -16.43 19.97
CA ASN A 176 11.12 -15.07 20.50
C ASN A 176 11.21 -14.05 19.37
N GLY A 177 10.63 -12.86 19.58
CA GLY A 177 10.80 -11.71 18.68
C GLY A 177 10.07 -11.85 17.34
N ALA A 178 9.08 -12.73 17.26
CA ALA A 178 8.28 -12.97 16.06
C ALA A 178 7.57 -11.69 15.59
N MET A 179 7.06 -10.87 16.53
CA MET A 179 6.31 -9.66 16.17
C MET A 179 7.22 -8.54 15.65
N ALA A 180 8.41 -8.40 16.24
CA ALA A 180 9.42 -7.46 15.77
C ALA A 180 9.89 -7.85 14.36
N TRP A 181 10.18 -9.14 14.15
CA TRP A 181 10.57 -9.67 12.85
C TRP A 181 9.49 -9.45 11.78
N ALA A 182 8.22 -9.73 12.11
CA ALA A 182 7.10 -9.47 11.21
C ALA A 182 6.98 -7.98 10.84
N GLY A 183 7.21 -7.09 11.81
CA GLY A 183 7.30 -5.64 11.60
C GLY A 183 8.36 -5.24 10.59
N PHE A 184 9.60 -5.73 10.78
CA PHE A 184 10.70 -5.48 9.85
C PHE A 184 10.43 -6.04 8.46
N LEU A 185 9.79 -7.23 8.38
CA LEU A 185 9.45 -7.85 7.11
C LEU A 185 8.43 -7.01 6.32
N VAL A 186 7.38 -6.50 6.99
CA VAL A 186 6.42 -5.58 6.38
C VAL A 186 7.09 -4.27 5.99
N GLY A 187 7.97 -3.74 6.85
CA GLY A 187 8.76 -2.54 6.56
C GLY A 187 9.61 -2.67 5.31
N LEU A 188 10.31 -3.80 5.16
CA LEU A 188 11.08 -4.14 3.95
C LEU A 188 10.16 -4.24 2.73
N ALA A 189 9.06 -4.99 2.84
CA ALA A 189 8.12 -5.20 1.75
C ALA A 189 7.55 -3.88 1.22
N PHE A 190 7.13 -2.99 2.12
CA PHE A 190 6.60 -1.68 1.76
C PHE A 190 7.68 -0.76 1.20
N SER A 191 8.89 -0.80 1.74
CA SER A 191 10.03 -0.05 1.19
C SER A 191 10.34 -0.47 -0.25
N LEU A 192 10.35 -1.78 -0.53
CA LEU A 192 10.54 -2.29 -1.89
C LEU A 192 9.40 -1.87 -2.80
N THR A 193 8.15 -1.91 -2.34
CA THR A 193 7.00 -1.39 -3.10
C THR A 193 7.12 0.10 -3.39
N VAL A 194 7.58 0.92 -2.45
CA VAL A 194 7.84 2.35 -2.70
C VAL A 194 8.91 2.52 -3.78
N LEU A 195 10.02 1.77 -3.71
CA LEU A 195 11.10 1.84 -4.69
C LEU A 195 10.65 1.40 -6.09
N THR A 196 9.85 0.33 -6.19
CA THR A 196 9.33 -0.13 -7.48
C THR A 196 8.36 0.90 -8.07
N TYR A 197 7.51 1.52 -7.26
CA TYR A 197 6.66 2.64 -7.70
C TYR A 197 7.46 3.83 -8.22
N ILE A 198 8.52 4.24 -7.50
CA ILE A 198 9.39 5.34 -7.93
C ILE A 198 10.11 4.99 -9.23
N HIS A 199 10.66 3.77 -9.33
CA HIS A 199 11.32 3.31 -10.55
C HIS A 199 10.37 3.32 -11.76
N SER A 200 9.16 2.77 -11.60
CA SER A 200 8.13 2.80 -12.63
C SER A 200 7.70 4.21 -13.01
N ALA A 201 7.69 5.15 -12.06
CA ALA A 201 7.41 6.55 -12.34
C ALA A 201 8.47 7.19 -13.26
N PHE A 202 9.76 6.97 -12.98
CA PHE A 202 10.84 7.48 -13.84
C PHE A 202 10.78 6.88 -15.24
N ARG A 203 10.58 5.55 -15.33
CA ARG A 203 10.44 4.85 -16.61
C ARG A 203 9.25 5.35 -17.44
N ALA A 204 8.18 5.82 -16.80
CA ALA A 204 7.02 6.38 -17.48
C ALA A 204 7.28 7.78 -18.07
N ILE A 205 8.23 8.55 -17.51
CA ILE A 205 8.61 9.89 -18.04
C ILE A 205 9.55 9.78 -19.23
N GLU A 206 10.36 8.71 -19.29
CA GLU A 206 11.32 8.45 -20.37
C GLU A 206 10.68 7.88 -21.64
N ARG A 207 9.39 7.53 -21.58
CA ARG A 207 8.58 7.20 -22.75
C ARG A 207 8.09 8.46 -23.43
#